data_AF-A0A077P9M3-F1
#
_entry.id   AF-A0A077P9M3-F1
#
_cell.length_a   1.000
_cell.length_b   1.000
_cell.length_c   1.000
_cell.angle_alpha   90.00
_cell.angle_beta   90.00
_cell.angle_gamma   90.00
#
_symmetry.space_group_name_H-M   'P 1'
#
loop_
_entity.id
_entity.type
_entity.pdbx_description
1 polymer ?
#
loop_
_entity_poly.entity_id
_entity_poly.type
_entity_poly.pdbx_seq_one_letter_code
_entity_poly.pdbx_strand_id
1 'polypeptide(L)'
;MERKSINRLPRWSSLPGNWEFYGRTSNALVGGENITGLCNMKLTLTHYTIIVLIVTTGIASFGSYHYSTEYEKQKKANGHQATEIQQLTDTLNYQNTHIDMLHELDTKHTRELANAKSEIDTLRADVAAGRRKLRVQAICPVSETTSSRGVGDAGTPQLTDAARQDYYDLLRMMAENERQTKYLQDYVNTECRGNNGKSTP
;
A
#
# COMPACT_ATOMS: atom_id res chain seq x y z
N MET A 1 27.84 -27.36 29.17
CA MET A 1 28.29 -26.08 28.59
C MET A 1 27.22 -25.04 28.91
N GLU A 2 27.41 -23.91 29.56
CA GLU A 2 28.47 -23.35 30.41
C GLU A 2 27.85 -22.11 31.08
N ARG A 3 28.06 -21.92 32.40
CA ARG A 3 27.63 -20.75 33.16
C ARG A 3 28.67 -19.63 33.04
N LYS A 4 28.27 -18.39 32.70
CA LYS A 4 29.07 -17.16 32.94
C LYS A 4 28.67 -16.60 34.31
N SER A 5 29.47 -16.79 35.37
CA SER A 5 30.73 -16.11 35.73
C SER A 5 30.50 -14.77 36.44
N ILE A 6 30.66 -14.81 37.76
CA ILE A 6 30.69 -13.71 38.73
C ILE A 6 32.17 -13.39 39.06
N ASN A 7 32.47 -12.12 39.34
CA ASN A 7 33.65 -11.54 40.02
C ASN A 7 34.98 -11.36 39.25
N ARG A 8 35.36 -10.07 39.03
CA ARG A 8 36.64 -9.51 39.50
C ARG A 8 36.71 -7.99 39.29
N LEU A 9 36.76 -7.22 40.38
CA LEU A 9 37.26 -5.83 40.38
C LEU A 9 38.80 -5.86 40.25
N PRO A 10 39.44 -4.93 39.51
CA PRO A 10 40.88 -4.76 39.56
C PRO A 10 41.29 -3.87 40.73
N ARG A 11 42.34 -4.31 41.42
CA ARG A 11 43.16 -3.60 42.42
C ARG A 11 44.46 -3.19 41.75
N TRP A 12 44.84 -1.91 41.77
CA TRP A 12 46.21 -1.34 41.73
C TRP A 12 46.07 0.09 42.30
N SER A 13 46.57 0.43 43.50
CA SER A 13 47.96 0.83 43.85
C SER A 13 48.37 2.13 43.12
N SER A 14 49.08 3.13 43.66
CA SER A 14 49.78 3.35 44.93
C SER A 14 50.48 4.72 44.82
N LEU A 15 50.29 5.60 45.83
CA LEU A 15 51.17 6.72 46.29
C LEU A 15 51.50 7.88 45.31
N PRO A 16 52.09 9.02 45.76
CA PRO A 16 52.08 9.70 47.07
C PRO A 16 51.68 11.20 46.93
N GLY A 17 51.19 11.87 47.99
CA GLY A 17 50.83 13.29 47.86
C GLY A 17 50.31 13.94 49.13
N ASN A 18 51.28 14.38 49.94
CA ASN A 18 51.20 15.30 51.07
C ASN A 18 50.06 16.35 51.04
N TRP A 19 49.21 16.33 52.07
CA TRP A 19 48.70 17.55 52.71
C TRP A 19 48.55 17.28 54.21
N GLU A 20 49.61 17.57 54.96
CA GLU A 20 49.49 17.86 56.38
C GLU A 20 48.55 19.07 56.57
N PHE A 21 47.42 18.85 57.25
CA PHE A 21 46.74 19.90 57.99
C PHE A 21 46.39 19.39 59.39
N TYR A 22 47.45 19.30 60.21
CA TYR A 22 47.51 19.87 61.55
C TYR A 22 46.26 19.80 62.44
N GLY A 23 46.00 18.64 63.03
CA GLY A 23 45.12 18.50 64.19
C GLY A 23 45.86 18.81 65.50
N ARG A 24 46.27 20.06 65.71
CA ARG A 24 46.74 20.53 67.03
C ARG A 24 45.53 20.69 67.94
N THR A 25 45.29 19.73 68.83
CA THR A 25 44.42 19.93 70.00
C THR A 25 45.14 20.88 70.96
N SER A 26 44.98 22.19 70.72
CA SER A 26 45.34 23.20 71.71
C SER A 26 44.36 23.09 72.88
N ASN A 27 44.75 22.29 73.87
CA ASN A 27 44.14 22.29 75.19
C ASN A 27 44.65 23.52 75.95
N ALA A 28 44.06 24.67 75.67
CA ALA A 28 44.10 25.83 76.54
C ALA A 28 42.97 26.77 76.12
N LEU A 29 41.94 26.87 76.95
CA LEU A 29 41.73 28.06 77.77
C LEU A 29 40.40 27.90 78.50
N VAL A 30 40.49 28.14 79.80
CA VAL A 30 39.41 28.51 80.70
C VAL A 30 38.46 29.48 79.98
N GLY A 31 37.22 29.06 79.75
CA GLY A 31 36.23 29.87 79.02
C GLY A 31 35.00 29.05 78.62
N GLY A 32 34.10 28.83 79.57
CA GLY A 32 32.82 28.18 79.31
C GLY A 32 31.85 29.11 78.59
N GLU A 33 31.89 29.13 77.26
CA GLU A 33 30.79 29.61 76.42
C GLU A 33 30.38 28.52 75.42
N ASN A 34 29.06 28.30 75.30
CA ASN A 34 28.39 27.13 74.74
C ASN A 34 28.67 26.85 73.25
N ILE A 35 29.71 26.05 72.96
CA ILE A 35 30.00 25.50 71.61
C ILE A 35 28.92 24.48 71.15
N THR A 36 28.09 24.00 72.08
CA THR A 36 26.92 23.14 71.84
C THR A 36 25.76 23.88 71.15
N GLY A 37 25.67 25.21 71.22
CA GLY A 37 24.57 25.97 70.62
C GLY A 37 24.70 26.19 69.11
N LEU A 38 25.90 26.53 68.63
CA LEU A 38 26.14 26.80 67.20
C LEU A 38 26.12 25.53 66.33
N CYS A 39 26.56 24.39 66.88
CA CYS A 39 26.56 23.11 66.15
C CYS A 39 25.14 22.55 65.96
N ASN A 40 24.26 22.70 66.96
CA ASN A 40 22.84 22.29 66.87
C ASN A 40 22.00 23.20 65.96
N MET A 41 22.32 24.50 65.86
CA MET A 41 21.60 25.44 64.99
C MET A 41 21.91 25.27 63.50
N LYS A 42 23.17 24.94 63.14
CA LYS A 42 23.52 24.59 61.75
C LYS A 42 23.00 23.21 61.34
N LEU A 43 22.95 22.25 62.26
CA LEU A 43 22.42 20.91 62.00
C LEU A 43 20.91 20.97 61.71
N THR A 44 20.14 21.71 62.50
CA THR A 44 18.68 21.87 62.28
C THR A 44 18.36 22.60 60.99
N LEU A 45 19.17 23.60 60.59
CA LEU A 45 19.02 24.32 59.33
C LEU A 45 19.33 23.45 58.10
N THR A 46 20.39 22.64 58.15
CA THR A 46 20.73 21.72 57.04
C THR A 46 19.75 20.56 56.91
N HIS A 47 19.21 20.06 58.03
CA HIS A 47 18.16 19.03 57.99
C HIS A 47 16.86 19.59 57.38
N TYR A 48 16.52 20.84 57.69
CA TYR A 48 15.35 21.50 57.11
C TYR A 48 15.49 21.70 55.59
N THR A 49 16.64 22.15 55.09
CA THR A 49 16.84 22.31 53.63
C THR A 49 16.83 20.97 52.90
N ILE A 50 17.39 19.91 53.49
CA ILE A 50 17.32 18.54 52.94
C ILE A 50 15.86 18.05 52.87
N ILE A 51 15.06 18.27 53.93
CA ILE A 51 13.64 17.90 53.95
C ILE A 51 12.86 18.63 52.85
N VAL A 52 13.08 19.94 52.68
CA VAL A 52 12.42 20.74 51.61
C VAL A 52 12.81 20.26 50.21
N LEU A 53 14.07 19.87 49.99
CA LEU A 53 14.52 19.30 48.71
C LEU A 53 13.88 17.93 48.43
N ILE A 54 13.72 17.08 49.45
CA ILE A 54 13.04 15.78 49.31
C ILE A 54 11.55 15.99 48.98
N VAL A 55 10.90 16.95 49.65
CA VAL A 55 9.48 17.25 49.42
C VAL A 55 9.25 17.80 48.01
N THR A 56 10.08 18.76 47.56
CA THR A 56 9.95 19.36 46.23
C THR A 56 10.24 18.37 45.09
N THR A 57 11.24 17.49 45.25
CA THR A 57 11.52 16.43 44.28
C THR A 57 10.45 15.34 44.27
N GLY A 58 9.89 15.00 45.44
CA GLY A 58 8.76 14.07 45.56
C GLY A 58 7.50 14.58 44.86
N ILE A 59 7.13 15.84 45.08
CA ILE A 59 5.97 16.48 44.43
C ILE A 59 6.17 16.55 42.90
N ALA A 60 7.37 16.95 42.44
CA ALA A 60 7.68 17.01 41.01
C ALA A 60 7.62 15.62 40.35
N SER A 61 8.12 14.58 41.01
CA SER A 61 8.10 13.20 40.52
C SER A 61 6.68 12.63 40.48
N PHE A 62 5.89 12.87 41.53
CA PHE A 62 4.50 12.42 41.62
C PHE A 62 3.61 13.10 40.57
N GLY A 63 3.74 14.42 40.40
CA GLY A 63 3.06 15.15 39.34
C GLY A 63 3.42 14.61 37.97
N SER A 64 4.72 14.46 37.69
CA SER A 64 5.20 13.92 36.40
C SER A 64 4.62 12.53 36.09
N TYR A 65 4.56 11.64 37.08
CA TYR A 65 3.95 10.32 36.93
C TYR A 65 2.45 10.42 36.58
N HIS A 66 1.68 11.23 37.32
CA HIS A 66 0.24 11.40 37.07
C HIS A 66 -0.07 12.10 35.74
N TYR A 67 0.74 13.07 35.30
CA TYR A 67 0.57 13.71 33.99
C TYR A 67 0.95 12.76 32.84
N SER A 68 1.98 11.93 33.01
CA SER A 68 2.38 10.96 31.99
C SER A 68 1.30 9.93 31.70
N THR A 69 0.58 9.46 32.73
CA THR A 69 -0.49 8.47 32.56
C THR A 69 -1.65 8.99 31.70
N GLU A 70 -2.00 10.26 31.84
CA GLU A 70 -3.07 10.89 31.04
C GLU A 70 -2.61 11.21 29.61
N TYR A 71 -1.36 11.63 29.42
CA TYR A 71 -0.78 11.84 28.09
C TYR A 71 -0.69 10.53 27.30
N GLU A 72 -0.32 9.43 27.93
CA GLU A 72 -0.28 8.10 27.31
C GLU A 72 -1.68 7.65 26.86
N LYS A 73 -2.74 7.97 27.60
CA LYS A 73 -4.12 7.68 27.19
C LYS A 73 -4.52 8.46 25.93
N GLN A 74 -4.23 9.76 25.87
CA GLN A 74 -4.53 10.58 24.69
C GLN A 74 -3.69 10.15 23.47
N LYS A 75 -2.41 9.85 23.67
CA LYS A 75 -1.53 9.36 22.60
C LYS A 75 -2.03 8.03 22.03
N LYS A 76 -2.54 7.12 22.87
CA LYS A 76 -3.19 5.88 22.43
C LYS A 76 -4.50 6.14 21.69
N ALA A 77 -5.34 7.06 22.17
CA ALA A 77 -6.59 7.43 21.51
C ALA A 77 -6.37 8.07 20.13
N ASN A 78 -5.37 8.95 20.01
CA ASN A 78 -4.97 9.54 18.73
C ASN A 78 -4.28 8.52 17.82
N GLY A 79 -3.47 7.62 18.38
CA GLY A 79 -2.85 6.52 17.64
C GLY A 79 -3.89 5.57 17.06
N HIS A 80 -4.93 5.23 17.84
CA HIS A 80 -6.05 4.41 17.38
C HIS A 80 -6.84 5.10 16.25
N GLN A 81 -7.19 6.37 16.43
CA GLN A 81 -7.88 7.15 15.38
C GLN A 81 -7.02 7.30 14.11
N ALA A 82 -5.71 7.53 14.26
CA ALA A 82 -4.79 7.59 13.12
C ALA A 82 -4.71 6.23 12.39
N THR A 83 -4.73 5.12 13.13
CA THR A 83 -4.74 3.79 12.51
C THR A 83 -6.06 3.50 11.79
N GLU A 84 -7.21 3.91 12.34
CA GLU A 84 -8.51 3.75 11.68
C GLU A 84 -8.61 4.59 10.41
N ILE A 85 -8.15 5.85 10.45
CA ILE A 85 -8.10 6.72 9.26
C ILE A 85 -7.16 6.13 8.21
N GLN A 86 -6.00 5.60 8.62
CA GLN A 86 -5.07 4.96 7.70
C GLN A 86 -5.69 3.71 7.07
N GLN A 87 -6.35 2.87 7.85
CA GLN A 87 -7.07 1.69 7.35
C GLN A 87 -8.18 2.07 6.35
N LEU A 88 -8.95 3.12 6.64
CA LEU A 88 -9.95 3.64 5.70
C LEU A 88 -9.30 4.16 4.42
N THR A 89 -8.19 4.89 4.55
CA THR A 89 -7.45 5.45 3.41
C THR A 89 -6.88 4.35 2.54
N ASP A 90 -6.29 3.31 3.13
CA ASP A 90 -5.74 2.17 2.42
C ASP A 90 -6.85 1.40 1.69
N THR A 91 -8.01 1.22 2.35
CA THR A 91 -9.20 0.60 1.75
C THR A 91 -9.74 1.42 0.57
N LEU A 92 -9.86 2.74 0.74
CA LEU A 92 -10.32 3.64 -0.33
C LEU A 92 -9.34 3.66 -1.51
N ASN A 93 -8.03 3.69 -1.23
CA ASN A 93 -7.01 3.66 -2.26
C ASN A 93 -7.07 2.34 -3.05
N TYR A 94 -7.18 1.21 -2.35
CA TYR A 94 -7.38 -0.08 -2.98
C TYR A 94 -8.62 -0.09 -3.90
N GLN A 95 -9.76 0.38 -3.40
CA GLN A 95 -11.00 0.46 -4.20
C GLN A 95 -10.84 1.36 -5.44
N ASN A 96 -10.20 2.52 -5.30
CA ASN A 96 -9.96 3.44 -6.43
C ASN A 96 -9.06 2.78 -7.49
N THR A 97 -7.93 2.18 -7.07
CA THR A 97 -7.03 1.50 -8.01
C THR A 97 -7.71 0.35 -8.76
N HIS A 98 -8.62 -0.34 -8.08
CA HIS A 98 -9.38 -1.43 -8.68
C HIS A 98 -10.40 -0.91 -9.72
N ILE A 99 -11.13 0.17 -9.40
CA ILE A 99 -12.04 0.82 -10.35
C ILE A 99 -11.28 1.32 -11.59
N ASP A 100 -10.13 1.97 -11.39
CA ASP A 100 -9.32 2.50 -12.48
C ASP A 100 -8.83 1.39 -13.42
N MET A 101 -8.38 0.27 -12.86
CA MET A 101 -7.93 -0.88 -13.63
C MET A 101 -9.08 -1.51 -14.43
N LEU A 102 -10.27 -1.67 -13.84
CA LEU A 102 -11.44 -2.17 -14.57
C LEU A 102 -11.89 -1.22 -15.68
N HIS A 103 -11.82 0.09 -15.43
CA HIS A 103 -12.11 1.11 -16.43
C HIS A 103 -11.08 1.10 -17.57
N GLU A 104 -9.80 0.90 -17.28
CA GLU A 104 -8.78 0.73 -18.32
C GLU A 104 -9.06 -0.51 -19.19
N LEU A 105 -9.44 -1.63 -18.57
CA LEU A 105 -9.78 -2.86 -19.28
C LEU A 105 -11.01 -2.65 -20.19
N ASP A 106 -12.07 -2.04 -19.67
CA ASP A 106 -13.27 -1.71 -20.44
C ASP A 106 -12.98 -0.77 -21.62
N THR A 107 -12.25 0.32 -21.38
CA THR A 107 -11.90 1.29 -22.42
C THR A 107 -11.07 0.65 -23.54
N LYS A 108 -10.13 -0.24 -23.20
CA LYS A 108 -9.34 -1.01 -24.17
C LYS A 108 -10.25 -1.86 -25.05
N HIS A 109 -11.12 -2.69 -24.47
CA HIS A 109 -11.97 -3.59 -25.26
C HIS A 109 -13.04 -2.85 -26.06
N THR A 110 -13.58 -1.76 -25.52
CA THR A 110 -14.52 -0.88 -26.26
C THR A 110 -13.85 -0.26 -27.47
N ARG A 111 -12.61 0.24 -27.33
CA ARG A 111 -11.84 0.80 -28.45
C ARG A 111 -11.56 -0.24 -29.53
N GLU A 112 -11.15 -1.44 -29.12
CA GLU A 112 -10.86 -2.52 -30.04
C GLU A 112 -12.11 -3.00 -30.80
N LEU A 113 -13.26 -3.06 -30.14
CA LEU A 113 -14.55 -3.38 -30.76
C LEU A 113 -14.96 -2.29 -31.76
N ALA A 114 -14.84 -1.01 -31.39
CA ALA A 114 -15.15 0.10 -32.27
C ALA A 114 -14.26 0.11 -33.52
N ASN A 115 -12.97 -0.16 -33.35
CA ASN A 115 -12.03 -0.26 -34.48
C ASN A 115 -12.43 -1.39 -35.45
N ALA A 116 -12.75 -2.58 -34.93
CA ALA A 116 -13.20 -3.70 -35.76
C ALA A 116 -14.51 -3.40 -36.50
N LYS A 117 -15.49 -2.76 -35.82
CA LYS A 117 -16.74 -2.31 -36.44
C LYS A 117 -16.48 -1.30 -37.56
N SER A 118 -15.60 -0.32 -37.34
CA SER A 118 -15.21 0.67 -38.35
C SER A 118 -14.54 0.04 -39.58
N GLU A 119 -13.69 -0.98 -39.39
CA GLU A 119 -13.06 -1.69 -40.50
C GLU A 119 -14.10 -2.45 -41.33
N ILE A 120 -15.03 -3.15 -40.68
CA ILE A 120 -16.14 -3.85 -41.33
C ILE A 120 -17.02 -2.87 -42.12
N ASP A 121 -17.36 -1.72 -41.55
CA ASP A 121 -18.19 -0.71 -42.22
C ASP A 121 -17.45 -0.07 -43.40
N THR A 122 -16.13 0.12 -43.30
CA THR A 122 -15.29 0.58 -44.41
C THR A 122 -15.28 -0.43 -45.56
N LEU A 123 -15.12 -1.72 -45.25
CA LEU A 123 -15.19 -2.79 -46.26
C LEU A 123 -16.58 -2.85 -46.92
N ARG A 124 -17.65 -2.70 -46.13
CA ARG A 124 -19.02 -2.64 -46.65
C ARG A 124 -19.19 -1.48 -47.64
N ALA A 125 -18.69 -0.29 -47.29
CA ALA A 125 -18.75 0.88 -48.16
C ALA A 125 -17.93 0.71 -49.45
N ASP A 126 -16.74 0.13 -49.36
CA ASP A 126 -15.88 -0.17 -50.51
C ASP A 126 -16.52 -1.17 -51.48
N VAL A 127 -17.19 -2.20 -50.97
CA VAL A 127 -17.89 -3.17 -51.82
C VAL A 127 -19.17 -2.56 -52.41
N ALA A 128 -19.91 -1.77 -51.64
CA ALA A 128 -21.09 -1.06 -52.15
C ALA A 128 -20.74 -0.06 -53.26
N ALA A 129 -19.58 0.61 -53.16
CA ALA A 129 -19.07 1.52 -54.19
C ALA A 129 -18.39 0.80 -55.37
N GLY A 130 -18.34 -0.54 -55.36
CA GLY A 130 -17.68 -1.33 -56.41
C GLY A 130 -16.15 -1.23 -56.44
N ARG A 131 -15.52 -0.55 -55.46
CA ARG A 131 -14.05 -0.45 -55.33
C ARG A 131 -13.42 -1.79 -54.96
N ARG A 132 -14.17 -2.63 -54.24
CA ARG A 132 -13.79 -4.01 -53.89
C ARG A 132 -14.91 -4.98 -54.29
N LYS A 133 -14.56 -6.25 -54.51
CA LYS A 133 -15.52 -7.32 -54.79
C LYS A 133 -15.48 -8.38 -53.68
N LEU A 134 -16.64 -8.68 -53.10
CA LEU A 134 -16.79 -9.81 -52.18
C LEU A 134 -16.79 -11.12 -52.99
N ARG A 135 -15.89 -12.05 -52.65
CA ARG A 135 -15.79 -13.36 -53.28
C ARG A 135 -16.09 -14.43 -52.25
N VAL A 136 -16.93 -15.38 -52.61
CA VAL A 136 -17.24 -16.55 -51.80
C VAL A 136 -16.67 -17.77 -52.52
N GLN A 137 -16.01 -18.65 -51.78
CA GLN A 137 -15.59 -19.93 -52.33
C GLN A 137 -16.83 -20.82 -52.46
N ALA A 138 -17.27 -21.05 -53.69
CA ALA A 138 -18.38 -21.94 -54.00
C ALA A 138 -17.86 -23.19 -54.71
N ILE A 139 -18.41 -24.35 -54.34
CA ILE A 139 -18.20 -25.61 -55.07
C ILE A 139 -19.48 -25.86 -55.87
N CYS A 140 -19.39 -25.75 -57.19
CA CYS A 140 -20.50 -26.04 -58.09
C CYS A 140 -20.40 -27.50 -58.55
N PRO A 141 -21.35 -28.38 -58.18
CA PRO A 141 -21.37 -29.74 -58.71
C PRO A 141 -21.62 -29.71 -60.23
N VAL A 142 -20.77 -30.38 -60.99
CA VAL A 142 -20.94 -30.55 -62.44
C VAL A 142 -21.88 -31.74 -62.68
N SER A 143 -22.99 -31.52 -63.38
CA SER A 143 -23.91 -32.59 -63.78
C SER A 143 -23.34 -33.40 -64.96
N GLU A 144 -23.33 -34.74 -64.86
CA GLU A 144 -22.73 -35.66 -65.86
C GLU A 144 -23.50 -35.78 -67.19
N THR A 145 -24.64 -35.12 -67.36
CA THR A 145 -25.46 -35.22 -68.58
C THR A 145 -25.19 -34.07 -69.54
N THR A 146 -24.41 -34.33 -70.59
CA THR A 146 -24.16 -33.38 -71.70
C THR A 146 -25.42 -33.17 -72.52
N SER A 147 -26.27 -32.21 -72.14
CA SER A 147 -27.28 -31.65 -73.05
C SER A 147 -26.64 -30.48 -73.79
N SER A 148 -26.41 -30.65 -75.10
CA SER A 148 -26.00 -29.56 -75.99
C SER A 148 -27.15 -28.55 -76.10
N ARG A 149 -27.06 -27.47 -75.32
CA ARG A 149 -27.92 -26.29 -75.47
C ARG A 149 -27.05 -25.06 -75.24
N GLY A 150 -27.07 -24.15 -76.21
CA GLY A 150 -26.13 -23.03 -76.30
C GLY A 150 -25.94 -22.28 -74.99
N VAL A 151 -24.67 -22.00 -74.67
CA VAL A 151 -24.26 -21.19 -73.52
C VAL A 151 -24.81 -19.79 -73.74
N GLY A 152 -25.93 -19.46 -73.08
CA GLY A 152 -26.41 -18.09 -73.00
C GLY A 152 -25.41 -17.25 -72.23
N ASP A 153 -25.21 -15.99 -72.64
CA ASP A 153 -24.44 -14.99 -71.89
C ASP A 153 -25.20 -14.66 -70.59
N ALA A 154 -25.07 -15.54 -69.60
CA ALA A 154 -25.54 -15.30 -68.26
C ALA A 154 -24.53 -14.37 -67.60
N GLY A 155 -25.02 -13.22 -67.12
CA GLY A 155 -24.19 -12.26 -66.39
C GLY A 155 -23.38 -12.92 -65.28
N THR A 156 -22.24 -12.32 -64.94
CA THR A 156 -21.32 -12.87 -63.93
C THR A 156 -22.07 -13.20 -62.63
N PRO A 157 -21.93 -14.41 -62.07
CA PRO A 157 -22.58 -14.77 -60.81
C PRO A 157 -22.14 -13.81 -59.70
N GLN A 158 -23.10 -13.08 -59.14
CA GLN A 158 -22.86 -12.09 -58.09
C GLN A 158 -23.80 -12.34 -56.90
N LEU A 159 -23.29 -12.14 -55.68
CA LEU A 159 -24.10 -12.18 -54.47
C LEU A 159 -25.19 -11.08 -54.55
N THR A 160 -26.42 -11.45 -54.18
CA THR A 160 -27.52 -10.48 -54.03
C THR A 160 -27.14 -9.43 -52.99
N ASP A 161 -27.73 -8.24 -53.10
CA ASP A 161 -27.44 -7.15 -52.16
C ASP A 161 -27.82 -7.53 -50.72
N ALA A 162 -28.93 -8.27 -50.53
CA ALA A 162 -29.33 -8.80 -49.23
C ALA A 162 -28.27 -9.76 -48.64
N ALA A 163 -27.82 -10.77 -49.41
CA ALA A 163 -26.81 -11.71 -48.94
C ALA A 163 -25.48 -11.03 -48.60
N ARG A 164 -25.15 -9.93 -49.29
CA ARG A 164 -23.96 -9.12 -48.99
C ARG A 164 -24.10 -8.38 -47.67
N GLN A 165 -25.29 -7.85 -47.35
CA GLN A 165 -25.55 -7.19 -46.07
C GLN A 165 -25.49 -8.19 -44.92
N ASP A 166 -26.16 -9.34 -45.06
CA ASP A 166 -26.18 -10.41 -44.05
C ASP A 166 -24.77 -10.89 -43.70
N TYR A 167 -23.89 -10.98 -44.70
CA TYR A 167 -22.48 -11.33 -44.48
C TYR A 167 -21.76 -10.35 -43.55
N TYR A 168 -21.92 -9.04 -43.75
CA TYR A 168 -21.28 -8.03 -42.90
C TYR A 168 -21.90 -7.95 -41.51
N ASP A 169 -23.22 -8.18 -41.40
CA ASP A 169 -23.88 -8.25 -40.10
C ASP A 169 -23.41 -9.47 -39.31
N LEU A 170 -23.20 -10.62 -39.98
CA LEU A 170 -22.56 -11.79 -39.38
C LEU A 170 -21.13 -11.49 -38.90
N LEU A 171 -20.30 -10.84 -39.73
CA LEU A 171 -18.95 -10.42 -39.32
C LEU A 171 -18.99 -9.52 -38.08
N ARG A 172 -19.95 -8.59 -38.01
CA ARG A 172 -20.12 -7.71 -36.86
C ARG A 172 -20.46 -8.49 -35.58
N MET A 173 -21.39 -9.45 -35.67
CA MET A 173 -21.75 -10.31 -34.54
C MET A 173 -20.58 -11.18 -34.08
N MET A 174 -19.81 -11.75 -35.01
CA MET A 174 -18.63 -12.54 -34.65
C MET A 174 -17.57 -11.69 -33.95
N ALA A 175 -17.29 -10.48 -34.44
CA ALA A 175 -16.36 -9.56 -33.81
C ALA A 175 -16.82 -9.17 -32.41
N GLU A 176 -18.12 -8.95 -32.20
CA GLU A 176 -18.67 -8.63 -30.88
C GLU A 176 -18.54 -9.79 -29.89
N ASN A 177 -18.95 -11.00 -30.29
CA ASN A 177 -18.82 -12.20 -29.47
C ASN A 177 -17.36 -12.52 -29.12
N GLU A 178 -16.44 -12.33 -30.07
CA GLU A 178 -15.01 -12.51 -29.83
C GLU A 178 -14.50 -11.51 -28.79
N ARG A 179 -14.89 -10.23 -28.88
CA ARG A 179 -14.50 -9.20 -27.91
C ARG A 179 -15.10 -9.47 -26.53
N GLN A 180 -16.36 -9.87 -26.45
CA GLN A 180 -16.99 -10.26 -25.17
C GLN A 180 -16.26 -11.44 -24.52
N THR A 181 -15.89 -12.46 -25.32
CA THR A 181 -15.16 -13.63 -24.81
C THR A 181 -13.77 -13.23 -24.30
N LYS A 182 -13.05 -12.40 -25.05
CA LYS A 182 -11.72 -11.90 -24.63
C LYS A 182 -11.81 -11.01 -23.40
N TYR A 183 -12.79 -10.11 -23.34
CA TYR A 183 -13.06 -9.30 -22.15
C TYR A 183 -13.27 -10.17 -20.92
N LEU A 184 -14.10 -11.21 -21.01
CA LEU A 184 -14.36 -12.12 -19.89
C LEU A 184 -13.09 -12.89 -19.48
N GLN A 185 -12.28 -13.33 -20.45
CA GLN A 185 -11.00 -13.99 -20.16
C GLN A 185 -10.03 -13.04 -19.44
N ASP A 186 -9.88 -11.81 -19.93
CA ASP A 186 -8.99 -10.81 -19.34
C ASP A 186 -9.51 -10.34 -17.98
N TYR A 187 -10.83 -10.20 -17.81
CA TYR A 187 -11.47 -9.91 -16.53
C TYR A 187 -11.16 -11.00 -15.50
N VAL A 188 -11.40 -12.27 -15.82
CA VAL A 188 -11.08 -13.39 -14.92
C VAL A 188 -9.58 -13.47 -14.64
N ASN A 189 -8.74 -13.24 -15.64
CA ASN A 189 -7.30 -13.22 -15.43
C ASN A 189 -6.89 -12.08 -14.50
N THR A 190 -7.55 -10.93 -14.55
CA THR A 190 -7.19 -9.77 -13.73
C THR A 190 -7.73 -9.91 -12.31
N GLU A 191 -9.00 -10.28 -12.15
CA GLU A 191 -9.68 -10.43 -10.87
C GLU A 191 -9.28 -11.69 -10.10
N CYS A 192 -9.19 -12.83 -10.79
CA CYS A 192 -8.99 -14.13 -10.15
C CYS A 192 -7.54 -14.63 -10.21
N ARG A 193 -6.74 -14.22 -11.19
CA ARG A 193 -5.38 -14.78 -11.42
C ARG A 193 -4.25 -13.75 -11.30
N GLY A 194 -4.55 -12.46 -11.47
CA GLY A 194 -3.58 -11.36 -11.37
C GLY A 194 -3.06 -11.17 -9.96
N ASN A 195 -3.84 -11.64 -8.98
CA ASN A 195 -3.46 -11.72 -7.59
C ASN A 195 -2.77 -13.06 -7.33
N ASN A 196 -1.45 -13.12 -7.54
CA ASN A 196 -0.58 -14.22 -7.11
C ASN A 196 -0.58 -14.38 -5.57
N GLY A 197 -1.70 -14.77 -4.97
CA GLY A 197 -1.79 -15.18 -3.57
C GLY A 197 -1.39 -14.12 -2.53
N LYS A 198 -1.40 -12.82 -2.86
CA LYS A 198 -1.31 -11.78 -1.84
C LYS A 198 -2.71 -11.55 -1.28
N SER A 199 -2.94 -12.06 -0.08
CA SER A 199 -4.09 -11.65 0.73
C SER A 199 -4.00 -10.13 0.91
N THR A 200 -5.04 -9.44 0.46
CA THR A 200 -5.42 -8.12 0.95
C THR A 200 -5.40 -8.12 2.49
N PRO A 201 -4.81 -7.11 3.15
CA PRO A 201 -4.83 -6.97 4.60
C PRO A 201 -6.26 -6.95 5.17
#